data_AF-A0A392RF80-F1
#
_entry.id   AF-A0A392RF80-F1
#
_cell.length_a   1.000
_cell.length_b   1.000
_cell.length_c   1.000
_cell.angle_alpha   90.00
_cell.angle_beta   90.00
_cell.angle_gamma   90.00
#
_symmetry.space_group_name_H-M   'P 1'
#
loop_
_entity.id
_entity.type
_entity.pdbx_description
1 polymer ?
#
loop_
_entity_poly.entity_id
_entity_poly.type
_entity_poly.pdbx_seq_one_letter_code
_entity_poly.pdbx_strand_id
1 'polypeptide(L)'
;MGGNLILIYSLKSGEVEAMCKARADWLFYYCSEVKPWSPGCYTDRRETWVKIYGIPLHVWGENLFKAIGRKFGEFIDFDNNTASRAKLDVAKIKISTSFGG
;
A
#
# COMPACT_ATOMS: atom_id res chain seq x y z
N MET A 1 6.08 -2.97 -9.73
CA MET A 1 4.74 -2.34 -9.71
C MET A 1 4.09 -2.72 -8.39
N GLY A 2 3.51 -1.78 -7.65
CA GLY A 2 2.91 -2.00 -6.34
C GLY A 2 1.77 -1.00 -6.10
N GLY A 3 1.13 -1.07 -4.94
CA GLY A 3 -0.04 -0.22 -4.65
C GLY A 3 -1.19 -0.49 -5.61
N ASN A 4 -1.73 0.55 -6.23
CA ASN A 4 -2.89 0.48 -7.12
C ASN A 4 -2.52 0.28 -8.61
N LEU A 5 -1.31 -0.22 -8.90
CA LEU A 5 -0.83 -0.43 -10.27
C LEU A 5 -0.84 -1.92 -10.63
N ILE A 6 -1.40 -2.24 -11.79
CA ILE A 6 -1.40 -3.59 -12.37
C ILE A 6 -0.49 -3.60 -13.59
N LEU A 7 0.40 -4.59 -13.68
CA LEU A 7 1.23 -4.81 -14.88
C LEU A 7 0.68 -6.01 -15.65
N ILE A 8 0.38 -5.78 -16.93
CA ILE A 8 0.02 -6.83 -17.87
C ILE A 8 1.18 -6.98 -18.85
N TYR A 9 1.70 -8.20 -19.01
CA TYR A 9 2.80 -8.48 -19.94
C TYR A 9 2.50 -9.74 -20.74
N SER A 10 3.00 -9.79 -21.98
CA SER A 10 3.10 -11.00 -22.78
C SER A 10 4.47 -11.05 -23.46
N LEU A 11 4.98 -12.26 -23.67
CA LEU A 11 6.17 -12.51 -24.48
C LEU A 11 5.88 -12.46 -25.99
N LYS A 12 4.60 -12.52 -26.38
CA LYS A 12 4.18 -12.43 -27.79
C LYS A 12 3.87 -10.99 -28.15
N SER A 13 4.60 -10.48 -29.13
CA SER A 13 4.38 -9.13 -29.67
C SER A 13 2.93 -8.97 -30.13
N GLY A 14 2.26 -7.89 -29.69
CA GLY A 14 0.90 -7.54 -30.12
C GLY A 14 -0.24 -8.16 -29.31
N GLU A 15 0.02 -9.13 -28.44
CA GLU A 15 -1.04 -9.82 -27.69
C GLU A 15 -1.70 -8.89 -26.65
N VAL A 16 -0.90 -8.08 -25.95
CA VAL A 16 -1.41 -7.12 -24.96
C VAL A 16 -2.21 -6.03 -25.66
N GLU A 17 -1.72 -5.51 -26.78
CA GLU A 17 -2.41 -4.50 -27.58
C GLU A 17 -3.73 -5.04 -28.15
N ALA A 18 -3.75 -6.29 -28.62
CA ALA A 18 -4.97 -6.94 -29.10
C ALA A 18 -5.99 -7.12 -27.96
N MET A 19 -5.54 -7.53 -26.77
CA MET A 19 -6.40 -7.69 -25.60
C MET A 19 -6.94 -6.34 -25.10
N CYS A 20 -6.12 -5.29 -25.08
CA CYS A 20 -6.57 -3.94 -24.74
C CYS A 20 -7.64 -3.41 -25.71
N LYS A 21 -7.53 -3.73 -27.01
CA LYS A 21 -8.55 -3.37 -28.00
C LYS A 21 -9.82 -4.21 -27.86
N ALA A 22 -9.68 -5.52 -27.62
CA ALA A 22 -10.79 -6.45 -27.57
C ALA A 22 -11.62 -6.35 -26.27
N ARG A 23 -11.03 -5.84 -25.17
CA ARG A 23 -11.65 -5.78 -23.84
C ARG A 23 -11.48 -4.41 -23.17
N ALA A 24 -11.58 -3.34 -23.96
CA ALA A 24 -11.38 -1.98 -23.47
C ALA A 24 -12.37 -1.61 -22.36
N ASP A 25 -13.64 -1.98 -22.52
CA ASP A 25 -14.73 -1.79 -21.55
C ASP A 25 -14.43 -2.43 -20.19
N TRP A 26 -14.00 -3.70 -20.19
CA TRP A 26 -13.59 -4.40 -18.98
C TRP A 26 -12.40 -3.71 -18.31
N LEU A 27 -11.40 -3.29 -19.10
CA LEU A 27 -10.24 -2.60 -18.55
C LEU A 27 -10.60 -1.26 -17.92
N PHE A 28 -11.45 -0.45 -18.58
CA PHE A 28 -11.89 0.84 -18.03
C PHE A 28 -12.83 0.70 -16.83
N TYR A 29 -13.45 -0.47 -16.65
CA TYR A 29 -14.23 -0.75 -15.44
C TYR A 29 -13.33 -0.91 -14.20
N TYR A 30 -12.17 -1.56 -14.32
CA TYR A 30 -11.26 -1.82 -13.19
C TYR A 30 -10.13 -0.79 -13.05
N CYS A 31 -9.68 -0.21 -14.16
CA CYS A 31 -8.54 0.69 -14.20
C CYS A 31 -8.97 2.10 -14.58
N SER A 32 -8.56 3.08 -13.78
CA SER A 32 -8.76 4.50 -14.10
C SER A 32 -7.94 4.97 -15.31
N GLU A 33 -6.80 4.33 -15.56
CA GLU A 33 -5.90 4.63 -16.67
C GLU A 33 -5.26 3.34 -17.21
N VAL A 34 -5.16 3.22 -18.53
CA VAL A 34 -4.44 2.14 -19.21
C VAL A 34 -3.46 2.78 -20.19
N LYS A 35 -2.15 2.52 -20.02
CA LYS A 35 -1.09 3.07 -20.86
C LYS A 35 0.05 2.08 -21.06
N PRO A 36 0.87 2.24 -22.14
CA PRO A 36 2.12 1.51 -22.28
C PRO A 36 3.01 1.67 -21.04
N TRP A 37 3.66 0.59 -20.64
CA TRP A 37 4.59 0.65 -19.51
C TRP A 37 5.84 1.47 -19.87
N SER A 38 6.37 2.20 -18.89
CA SER A 38 7.66 2.87 -18.96
C SER A 38 8.41 2.69 -17.63
N PRO A 39 9.73 2.88 -17.58
CA PRO A 39 10.48 2.82 -16.32
C PRO A 39 9.97 3.79 -15.25
N GLY A 40 9.29 4.88 -15.64
CA GLY A 40 8.64 5.81 -14.71
C GLY A 40 7.29 5.34 -14.16
N CYS A 41 6.73 4.25 -14.69
CA CYS A 41 5.48 3.66 -14.21
C CYS A 41 5.77 2.78 -12.97
N TYR A 42 5.92 3.40 -11.81
CA TYR A 42 6.05 2.74 -10.52
C TYR A 42 5.21 3.43 -9.45
N THR A 43 4.96 2.73 -8.34
CA THR A 43 4.35 3.38 -7.17
C THR A 43 5.44 4.07 -6.38
N ASP A 44 5.25 5.35 -6.11
CA ASP A 44 6.11 6.17 -5.26
C ASP A 44 5.95 5.83 -3.78
N ARG A 45 4.95 5.02 -3.42
CA ARG A 45 4.62 4.68 -2.04
C ARG A 45 4.86 3.21 -1.75
N ARG A 46 5.43 2.98 -0.56
CA ARG A 46 5.62 1.65 0.02
C ARG A 46 4.88 1.56 1.33
N GLU A 47 4.03 0.54 1.43
CA GLU A 47 3.37 0.19 2.68
C GLU A 47 4.24 -0.78 3.48
N THR A 48 4.43 -0.51 4.77
CA THR A 48 5.21 -1.36 5.66
C THR A 48 4.57 -1.46 7.04
N TRP A 49 4.80 -2.59 7.70
CA TRP A 49 4.40 -2.81 9.08
C TRP A 49 5.54 -2.47 10.03
N VAL A 50 5.27 -1.61 10.99
CA VAL A 50 6.21 -1.18 12.04
C VAL A 50 5.76 -1.74 13.37
N LYS A 51 6.71 -2.32 14.11
CA LYS A 51 6.50 -2.75 15.50
C LYS A 51 6.96 -1.65 16.44
N ILE A 52 6.16 -1.34 17.45
CA ILE A 52 6.45 -0.33 18.46
C ILE A 52 6.44 -1.03 19.83
N TYR A 53 7.54 -0.87 20.55
CA TYR A 53 7.77 -1.48 21.85
C TYR A 53 7.78 -0.41 22.95
N GLY A 54 7.50 -0.83 24.19
CA GLY A 54 7.63 0.03 25.36
C GLY A 54 6.53 1.09 25.50
N ILE A 55 5.35 0.87 24.90
CA ILE A 55 4.22 1.77 25.02
C ILE A 55 3.57 1.58 26.40
N PRO A 56 3.48 2.62 27.24
CA PRO A 56 2.76 2.52 28.50
C PRO A 56 1.27 2.23 28.27
N LEU A 57 0.70 1.31 29.05
CA LEU A 57 -0.68 0.85 28.86
C LEU A 57 -1.72 1.97 28.89
N HIS A 58 -1.52 2.99 29.74
CA HIS A 58 -2.45 4.11 29.90
C HIS A 58 -2.54 5.03 28.66
N VAL A 59 -1.57 4.95 27.73
CA VAL A 59 -1.59 5.68 26.45
C VAL A 59 -1.83 4.75 25.24
N TRP A 60 -2.22 3.48 25.46
CA TRP A 60 -2.52 2.54 24.38
C TRP A 60 -3.80 2.94 23.64
N GLY A 61 -3.68 3.85 22.70
CA GLY A 61 -4.79 4.42 21.97
C GLY A 61 -4.42 4.82 20.55
N GLU A 62 -5.42 4.82 19.69
CA GLU A 62 -5.31 5.18 18.27
C GLU A 62 -4.62 6.52 18.05
N ASN A 63 -4.89 7.53 18.90
CA ASN A 63 -4.27 8.84 18.81
C ASN A 63 -2.73 8.77 18.94
N LEU A 64 -2.21 7.93 19.84
CA LEU A 64 -0.78 7.70 19.99
C LEU A 64 -0.22 7.02 18.74
N PHE A 65 -0.87 5.95 18.27
CA PHE A 65 -0.41 5.20 17.10
C PHE A 65 -0.37 6.04 15.83
N LYS A 66 -1.40 6.87 15.61
CA LYS A 66 -1.44 7.85 14.52
C LYS A 66 -0.33 8.88 14.66
N ALA A 67 -0.08 9.39 15.86
CA ALA A 67 1.00 10.35 16.10
C ALA A 67 2.39 9.74 15.84
N ILE A 68 2.63 8.49 16.26
CA ILE A 68 3.89 7.78 15.98
C ILE A 68 4.01 7.49 14.48
N GLY A 69 2.96 6.96 13.85
CA GLY A 69 2.96 6.66 12.41
C GLY A 69 3.31 7.89 11.57
N ARG A 70 2.69 9.04 11.89
CA ARG A 70 2.95 10.34 11.24
C ARG A 70 4.39 10.82 11.31
N LYS A 71 5.20 10.35 12.26
CA LYS A 71 6.64 10.68 12.31
C LYS A 71 7.47 9.96 11.27
N PHE A 72 7.00 8.81 10.78
CA PHE A 72 7.74 7.94 9.86
C PHE A 72 7.08 7.80 8.48
N GLY A 73 5.84 8.25 8.33
CA GLY A 73 5.06 8.16 7.09
C GLY A 73 3.59 8.51 7.33
N GLU A 74 2.71 8.12 6.42
CA GLU A 74 1.27 8.22 6.61
C GLU A 74 0.75 6.99 7.35
N PHE A 75 0.01 7.18 8.44
CA PHE A 75 -0.64 6.06 9.13
C PHE A 75 -1.74 5.48 8.25
N ILE A 76 -1.73 4.16 8.05
CA ILE A 76 -2.77 3.42 7.30
C ILE A 76 -3.67 2.66 8.27
N ASP A 77 -3.09 1.82 9.12
CA ASP A 77 -3.88 0.87 9.94
C ASP A 77 -3.09 0.32 11.14
N PHE A 78 -3.73 -0.51 11.96
CA PHE A 78 -3.11 -1.33 13.00
C PHE A 78 -3.52 -2.80 12.84
N ASP A 79 -2.73 -3.73 13.39
CA ASP A 79 -3.11 -5.15 13.35
C ASP A 79 -4.23 -5.46 14.36
N ASN A 80 -4.90 -6.61 14.18
CA ASN A 80 -6.00 -7.01 15.06
C ASN A 80 -5.59 -7.08 16.53
N ASN A 81 -4.36 -7.49 16.84
CA ASN A 81 -3.90 -7.60 18.23
C ASN A 81 -3.76 -6.23 18.89
N THR A 82 -3.25 -5.24 18.15
CA THR A 82 -3.15 -3.84 18.60
C THR A 82 -4.53 -3.22 18.75
N ALA A 83 -5.43 -3.45 17.78
CA ALA A 83 -6.79 -2.93 17.75
C ALA A 83 -7.63 -3.44 18.92
N SER A 84 -7.62 -4.76 19.13
CA SER A 84 -8.39 -5.45 20.16
C SER A 84 -7.74 -5.39 21.55
N ARG A 85 -6.54 -4.82 21.67
CA ARG A 85 -5.72 -4.84 22.90
C ARG A 85 -5.42 -6.26 23.42
N ALA A 86 -5.47 -7.27 22.54
CA ALA A 86 -5.14 -8.65 22.89
C ALA A 86 -3.64 -8.85 23.17
N LYS A 87 -2.79 -7.97 22.62
CA LYS A 87 -1.34 -7.98 22.82
C LYS A 87 -0.84 -6.57 23.13
N LEU A 88 -0.22 -6.38 24.30
CA LEU A 88 0.14 -5.07 24.85
C LEU A 88 1.65 -4.87 25.09
N ASP A 89 2.48 -5.87 24.78
CA ASP A 89 3.95 -5.78 24.77
C ASP A 89 4.49 -5.15 23.47
N VAL A 90 3.71 -5.24 22.38
CA VAL A 90 4.07 -4.68 21.07
C VAL A 90 2.83 -4.22 20.32
N ALA A 91 2.86 -2.97 19.86
CA ALA A 91 1.89 -2.50 18.88
C ALA A 91 2.45 -2.70 17.48
N LYS A 92 1.59 -3.03 16.53
CA LYS A 92 1.95 -3.19 15.12
C LYS A 92 1.06 -2.29 14.28
N ILE A 93 1.68 -1.28 13.67
CA ILE A 93 0.99 -0.30 12.82
C ILE A 93 1.45 -0.43 11.38
N LYS A 94 0.58 -0.12 10.44
CA LYS A 94 0.86 -0.05 9.02
C LYS A 94 1.04 1.41 8.63
N ILE A 95 2.13 1.71 7.95
CA ILE A 95 2.42 3.06 7.44
C ILE A 95 2.72 3.04 5.95
N SER A 96 2.38 4.13 5.26
CA SER A 96 2.80 4.44 3.89
C SER A 96 4.02 5.35 3.95
N THR A 97 5.07 5.00 3.22
CA THR A 97 6.27 5.83 3.09
C THR A 97 6.48 6.16 1.62
N SER A 98 6.79 7.41 1.30
CA SER A 98 7.22 7.77 -0.06
C SER A 98 8.67 7.34 -0.26
N PHE A 99 9.03 6.99 -1.49
CA PHE A 99 10.42 6.77 -1.88
C PHE A 99 11.19 8.08 -1.70
N GLY A 100 12.00 8.18 -0.64
CA GLY A 100 12.91 9.30 -0.42
C GLY A 100 14.14 9.13 -1.30
N GLY A 101 14.01 9.48 -2.58
CA GLY A 101 15.13 9.72 -3.48
C GLY A 101 15.53 11.18 -3.44
#